data_AF-A0A4Y9ZZ13-F1
#
_entry.id   AF-A0A4Y9ZZ13-F1
#
_cell.length_a   1.000
_cell.length_b   1.000
_cell.length_c   1.000
_cell.angle_alpha   90.00
_cell.angle_beta   90.00
_cell.angle_gamma   90.00
#
_symmetry.space_group_name_H-M   'P 1'
#
loop_
_entity.id
_entity.type
_entity.pdbx_description
1 polymer ?
#
loop_
_entity_poly.entity_id
_entity_poly.type
_entity_poly.pdbx_seq_one_letter_code
_entity_poly.pdbx_strand_id
1 'polypeptide(L)'
;MPSSMRFFARQSTNPDNNCSVLWFALAPGEECKVDILFPPTLNVPFTSEDGILWGDGLPVAPLFVHLLLKVQAWEHHRTSPRADYQAREPVDVADIGELLEIGKRDVDFGLAQEEWGAWPSQFMAKVRNFVWVYPESRGAWKDVGLEFDMVIYKRGVAYEP
;
A
#
# COMPACT_ATOMS: atom_id res chain seq x y z
N MET A 1 -3.34 -40.18 -0.29
CA MET A 1 -2.51 -39.18 0.42
C MET A 1 -3.46 -38.20 1.09
N PRO A 2 -3.32 -37.89 2.39
CA PRO A 2 -4.35 -37.10 3.06
C PRO A 2 -4.27 -35.66 2.58
N SER A 3 -5.19 -35.31 1.69
CA SER A 3 -5.57 -33.94 1.36
C SER A 3 -6.30 -33.36 2.56
N SER A 4 -5.57 -32.93 3.59
CA SER A 4 -6.15 -32.07 4.63
C SER A 4 -6.15 -30.65 4.10
N MET A 5 -7.32 -30.16 3.71
CA MET A 5 -7.52 -28.79 3.24
C MET A 5 -7.07 -27.82 4.36
N ARG A 6 -5.91 -27.19 4.19
CA ARG A 6 -5.32 -26.27 5.18
C ARG A 6 -5.94 -24.87 5.16
N PHE A 7 -6.68 -24.57 4.08
CA PHE A 7 -7.49 -23.37 3.94
C PHE A 7 -8.88 -23.59 4.54
N PHE A 8 -9.36 -22.63 5.31
CA PHE A 8 -10.70 -22.64 5.90
C PHE A 8 -11.25 -21.22 6.05
N ALA A 9 -12.57 -21.10 6.12
CA ALA A 9 -13.24 -19.81 6.29
C ALA A 9 -13.73 -19.61 7.73
N ARG A 10 -13.63 -18.39 8.25
CA ARG A 10 -14.15 -17.99 9.58
C ARG A 10 -15.03 -16.76 9.41
N GLN A 11 -16.16 -16.71 10.10
CA GLN A 11 -17.03 -15.53 10.05
C GLN A 11 -16.27 -14.28 10.50
N SER A 12 -16.48 -13.16 9.79
CA SER A 12 -15.96 -11.86 10.20
C SER A 12 -16.37 -11.54 11.64
N THR A 13 -15.42 -11.04 12.44
CA THR A 13 -15.68 -10.52 13.79
C THR A 13 -16.23 -9.11 13.78
N ASN A 14 -16.14 -8.39 12.64
CA ASN A 14 -16.81 -7.11 12.45
C ASN A 14 -18.32 -7.37 12.28
N PRO A 15 -19.18 -6.89 13.20
CA PRO A 15 -20.62 -7.12 13.16
C PRO A 15 -21.30 -6.53 11.92
N ASP A 16 -20.67 -5.54 11.27
CA ASP A 16 -21.21 -4.90 10.07
C ASP A 16 -20.93 -5.72 8.78
N ASN A 17 -20.14 -6.80 8.87
CA ASN A 17 -19.71 -7.60 7.73
C ASN A 17 -20.30 -9.01 7.79
N ASN A 18 -21.13 -9.36 6.80
CA ASN A 18 -21.68 -10.72 6.64
C ASN A 18 -20.74 -11.67 5.88
N CYS A 19 -19.48 -11.28 5.65
CA CYS A 19 -18.53 -12.11 4.91
C CYS A 19 -17.79 -13.10 5.82
N SER A 20 -17.32 -14.19 5.22
CA SER A 20 -16.33 -15.07 5.84
C SER A 20 -14.92 -14.67 5.37
N VAL A 21 -13.98 -14.67 6.30
CA VAL A 21 -12.56 -14.41 6.11
C VAL A 21 -11.87 -15.73 5.82
N LEU A 22 -10.99 -15.78 4.81
CA LEU A 22 -10.17 -16.94 4.50
C LEU A 22 -8.94 -17.00 5.41
N TRP A 23 -8.65 -18.19 5.93
CA TRP A 23 -7.52 -18.48 6.80
C TRP A 23 -6.76 -19.70 6.30
N PHE A 24 -5.48 -19.79 6.65
CA PHE A 24 -4.61 -20.94 6.37
C PHE A 24 -3.93 -21.40 7.66
N ALA A 25 -4.02 -22.70 7.95
CA ALA A 25 -3.38 -23.30 9.12
C ALA A 25 -1.90 -23.60 8.83
N LEU A 26 -0.97 -22.94 9.52
CA LEU A 26 0.49 -23.08 9.41
C LEU A 26 1.03 -24.24 10.28
N ALA A 27 0.49 -24.38 11.48
CA ALA A 27 0.76 -25.46 12.43
C ALA A 27 -0.42 -25.55 13.42
N PRO A 28 -0.50 -26.58 14.28
CA PRO A 28 -1.53 -26.61 15.33
C PRO A 28 -1.46 -25.34 16.21
N GLY A 29 -2.53 -24.53 16.19
CA GLY A 29 -2.61 -23.26 16.91
C GLY A 29 -1.99 -22.05 16.20
N GLU A 30 -1.37 -22.25 15.02
CA GLU A 30 -0.81 -21.17 14.20
C GLU A 30 -1.58 -21.05 12.90
N GLU A 31 -2.18 -19.88 12.69
CA GLU A 31 -3.06 -19.60 11.55
C GLU A 31 -2.74 -18.23 10.99
N CYS A 32 -2.78 -18.09 9.67
CA CYS A 32 -2.68 -16.79 9.00
C CYS A 32 -3.97 -16.46 8.26
N LYS A 33 -4.39 -15.20 8.34
CA LYS A 33 -5.43 -14.66 7.48
C LYS A 33 -4.88 -14.58 6.05
N VAL A 34 -5.70 -14.98 5.08
CA VAL A 34 -5.36 -14.92 3.66
C VAL A 34 -6.34 -13.99 2.98
N ASP A 35 -5.84 -12.89 2.45
CA ASP A 35 -6.62 -11.96 1.63
C ASP A 35 -6.30 -12.22 0.16
N ILE A 36 -7.34 -12.46 -0.65
CA ILE A 36 -7.22 -12.61 -2.11
C ILE A 36 -7.88 -11.39 -2.74
N LEU A 37 -7.08 -10.60 -3.45
CA LEU A 37 -7.53 -9.40 -4.12
C LEU A 37 -7.45 -9.60 -5.64
N PHE A 38 -8.56 -9.35 -6.33
CA PHE A 38 -8.58 -9.29 -7.78
C PHE A 38 -8.59 -7.83 -8.21
N PRO A 39 -7.61 -7.35 -8.99
CA PRO A 39 -7.66 -6.00 -9.54
C PRO A 39 -8.98 -5.74 -10.30
N PRO A 40 -9.53 -4.52 -10.26
CA PRO A 40 -8.94 -3.29 -9.73
C PRO A 40 -9.24 -3.03 -8.24
N THR A 41 -9.61 -4.05 -7.46
CA THR A 41 -9.95 -3.90 -6.03
C THR A 41 -8.84 -3.16 -5.28
N LEU A 42 -9.23 -2.18 -4.44
CA LEU A 42 -8.32 -1.30 -3.71
C LEU A 42 -7.34 -0.51 -4.60
N ASN A 43 -7.65 -0.25 -5.87
CA ASN A 43 -6.76 0.45 -6.81
C ASN A 43 -5.35 -0.17 -6.90
N VAL A 44 -5.23 -1.47 -6.63
CA VAL A 44 -3.97 -2.19 -6.81
C VAL A 44 -3.65 -2.19 -8.31
N PRO A 45 -2.45 -1.74 -8.74
CA PRO A 45 -2.09 -1.75 -10.15
C PRO A 45 -2.01 -3.19 -10.67
N PHE A 46 -2.36 -3.38 -11.94
CA PHE A 46 -2.06 -4.65 -12.60
C PHE A 46 -0.55 -4.81 -12.69
N THR A 47 -0.04 -5.92 -12.14
CA THR A 47 1.36 -6.32 -12.31
C THR A 47 1.41 -7.32 -13.47
N SER A 48 2.20 -7.04 -14.50
CA SER A 48 2.47 -8.02 -15.56
C SER A 48 3.26 -9.21 -14.98
N GLU A 49 3.27 -10.35 -15.66
CA GLU A 49 4.07 -11.50 -15.23
C GLU A 49 5.56 -11.15 -15.08
N ASP A 50 6.07 -10.27 -15.96
CA ASP A 50 7.45 -9.78 -15.92
C ASP A 50 7.74 -8.88 -14.70
N GLY A 51 6.71 -8.24 -14.13
CA GLY A 51 6.82 -7.41 -12.93
C GLY A 51 6.74 -8.19 -11.61
N ILE A 52 6.58 -9.52 -11.66
CA ILE A 52 6.59 -10.38 -10.46
C ILE A 52 8.03 -10.67 -10.08
N LEU A 53 8.43 -10.23 -8.88
CA LEU A 53 9.73 -10.58 -8.33
C LEU A 53 9.67 -11.96 -7.66
N TRP A 54 10.80 -12.64 -7.57
CA TRP A 54 10.90 -13.94 -6.92
C TRP A 54 11.83 -13.86 -5.72
N GLY A 55 11.32 -14.18 -4.53
CA GLY A 55 12.08 -14.27 -3.28
C GLY A 55 11.86 -15.64 -2.65
N ASP A 56 12.93 -16.37 -2.33
CA ASP A 56 12.88 -17.71 -1.73
C ASP A 56 11.94 -18.71 -2.45
N GLY A 57 11.83 -18.59 -3.78
CA GLY A 57 10.95 -19.43 -4.60
C GLY A 57 9.46 -19.05 -4.56
N LEU A 58 9.13 -17.90 -3.96
CA LEU A 58 7.77 -17.34 -3.93
C LEU A 58 7.67 -16.09 -4.81
N PRO A 59 6.56 -15.93 -5.55
CA PRO A 59 6.29 -14.67 -6.23
C PRO A 59 5.94 -13.59 -5.20
N VAL A 60 6.62 -12.46 -5.27
CA VAL A 60 6.41 -11.30 -4.39
C VAL A 60 6.11 -10.07 -5.23
N ALA A 61 5.25 -9.21 -4.70
CA ALA A 61 5.00 -7.92 -5.32
C ALA A 61 6.25 -7.03 -5.15
N PRO A 62 6.54 -6.17 -6.13
CA PRO A 62 7.57 -5.15 -6.02
C PRO A 62 7.35 -4.26 -4.80
N LEU A 63 8.46 -3.81 -4.19
CA LEU A 63 8.43 -3.01 -2.96
C LEU A 63 7.58 -1.74 -3.12
N PHE A 64 7.61 -1.16 -4.32
CA PHE A 64 6.77 -0.03 -4.69
C PHE A 64 5.26 -0.28 -4.54
N VAL A 65 4.77 -1.48 -4.89
CA VAL A 65 3.35 -1.85 -4.72
C VAL A 65 2.97 -1.80 -3.25
N HIS A 66 3.84 -2.26 -2.36
CA HIS A 66 3.61 -2.18 -0.91
C HIS A 66 3.54 -0.73 -0.43
N LEU A 67 4.41 0.15 -0.92
CA LEU A 67 4.38 1.58 -0.60
C LEU A 67 3.07 2.23 -1.05
N LEU A 68 2.61 1.93 -2.27
CA LEU A 68 1.34 2.41 -2.80
C LEU A 68 0.14 2.01 -1.93
N LEU A 69 0.10 0.74 -1.53
CA LEU A 69 -0.96 0.23 -0.68
C LEU A 69 -0.95 0.87 0.72
N LYS A 70 0.23 1.12 1.29
CA LYS A 70 0.35 1.78 2.60
C LYS A 70 -0.07 3.25 2.56
N VAL A 71 0.33 4.01 1.54
CA VAL A 71 -0.13 5.39 1.36
C VAL A 71 -1.65 5.46 1.20
N GLN A 72 -2.24 4.52 0.47
CA GLN A 72 -3.69 4.45 0.34
C GLN A 72 -4.39 4.07 1.64
N ALA A 73 -3.84 3.10 2.39
CA ALA A 73 -4.38 2.70 3.69
C ALA A 73 -4.36 3.88 4.68
N TRP A 74 -3.24 4.60 4.74
CA TRP A 74 -3.08 5.80 5.56
C TRP A 74 -4.18 6.84 5.27
N GLU A 75 -4.39 7.20 4.01
CA GLU A 75 -5.42 8.18 3.64
C GLU A 75 -6.83 7.70 4.03
N HIS A 76 -7.12 6.42 3.79
CA HIS A 76 -8.40 5.83 4.16
C HIS A 76 -8.63 5.81 5.67
N HIS A 77 -7.62 5.40 6.45
CA HIS A 77 -7.70 5.35 7.91
C HIS A 77 -7.88 6.74 8.51
N ARG A 78 -7.11 7.73 8.05
CA ARG A 78 -7.18 9.12 8.51
C ARG A 78 -8.53 9.78 8.25
N THR A 79 -9.13 9.51 7.09
CA THR A 79 -10.41 10.11 6.69
C THR A 79 -11.63 9.31 7.16
N SER A 80 -11.41 8.12 7.73
CA SER A 80 -12.48 7.25 8.20
C SER A 80 -13.22 7.89 9.38
N PRO A 81 -14.56 7.82 9.45
CA PRO A 81 -15.30 8.22 10.64
C PRO A 81 -15.15 7.22 11.80
N ARG A 82 -14.53 6.05 11.55
CA ARG A 82 -14.35 4.98 12.53
C ARG A 82 -13.06 5.14 13.32
N ALA A 83 -13.18 5.26 14.65
CA ALA A 83 -12.04 5.43 15.54
C ALA A 83 -11.05 4.25 15.49
N ASP A 84 -11.52 3.02 15.29
CA ASP A 84 -10.66 1.83 15.18
C ASP A 84 -9.85 1.79 13.88
N TYR A 85 -10.31 2.49 12.84
CA TYR A 85 -9.56 2.69 11.60
C TYR A 85 -8.53 3.80 11.77
N GLN A 86 -8.91 4.94 12.34
CA GLN A 86 -8.01 6.04 12.63
C GLN A 86 -6.85 5.62 13.55
N ALA A 87 -7.10 4.72 14.50
CA ALA A 87 -6.08 4.16 15.38
C ALA A 87 -4.95 3.41 14.64
N ARG A 88 -5.15 3.05 13.35
CA ARG A 88 -4.13 2.41 12.50
C ARG A 88 -3.24 3.41 11.76
N GLU A 89 -3.61 4.69 11.70
CA GLU A 89 -2.83 5.73 11.02
C GLU A 89 -1.35 5.75 11.46
N PRO A 90 -1.00 5.71 12.77
CA PRO A 90 0.41 5.73 13.18
C PRO A 90 1.22 4.54 12.66
N VAL A 91 0.57 3.38 12.50
CA VAL A 91 1.21 2.17 11.95
C VAL A 91 1.52 2.36 10.48
N ASP A 92 0.58 2.88 9.69
CA ASP A 92 0.83 3.13 8.27
C ASP A 92 1.94 4.19 8.06
N VAL A 93 2.00 5.22 8.90
CA VAL A 93 3.07 6.24 8.84
C VAL A 93 4.43 5.61 9.10
N ALA A 94 4.55 4.74 10.11
CA ALA A 94 5.77 4.02 10.41
C ALA A 94 6.17 3.10 9.24
N ASP A 95 5.22 2.31 8.74
CA ASP A 95 5.43 1.39 7.62
C ASP A 95 5.89 2.12 6.34
N ILE A 96 5.29 3.28 6.04
CA ILE A 96 5.71 4.12 4.91
C ILE A 96 7.15 4.60 5.10
N GLY A 97 7.51 5.04 6.31
CA GLY A 97 8.88 5.45 6.63
C GLY A 97 9.89 4.32 6.43
N GLU A 98 9.58 3.12 6.93
CA GLU A 98 10.43 1.94 6.76
C GLU A 98 10.57 1.52 5.29
N LEU A 99 9.48 1.51 4.54
CA LEU A 99 9.49 1.17 3.11
C LEU A 99 10.34 2.15 2.29
N LEU A 100 10.26 3.45 2.62
CA LEU A 100 11.12 4.46 2.00
C LEU A 100 12.59 4.22 2.35
N GLU A 101 12.92 3.94 3.61
CA GLU A 101 14.30 3.64 4.03
C GLU A 101 14.87 2.38 3.38
N ILE A 102 14.06 1.34 3.18
CA ILE A 102 14.45 0.16 2.40
C ILE A 102 14.70 0.58 0.95
N GLY A 103 13.80 1.38 0.37
CA GLY A 103 13.91 1.82 -1.01
C GLY A 103 15.13 2.64 -1.35
N LYS A 104 15.61 3.46 -0.41
CA LYS A 104 16.87 4.22 -0.57
C LYS A 104 18.08 3.33 -0.84
N ARG A 105 18.04 2.10 -0.33
CA ARG A 105 19.14 1.13 -0.43
C ARG A 105 19.01 0.24 -1.66
N ASP A 106 17.83 0.22 -2.27
CA ASP A 106 17.51 -0.61 -3.42
C ASP A 106 17.70 0.20 -4.71
N VAL A 107 18.67 -0.22 -5.53
CA VAL A 107 18.94 0.40 -6.83
C VAL A 107 17.77 0.18 -7.80
N ASP A 108 16.93 -0.83 -7.52
CA ASP A 108 15.82 -1.25 -8.34
C ASP A 108 14.50 -1.20 -7.56
N PHE A 109 14.25 -0.08 -6.87
CA PHE A 109 13.02 0.16 -6.08
C PHE A 109 11.70 0.01 -6.88
N GLY A 110 11.77 -0.34 -8.17
CA GLY A 110 10.62 -0.58 -9.04
C GLY A 110 9.94 0.71 -9.47
N LEU A 111 10.64 1.85 -9.42
CA LEU A 111 10.13 3.14 -9.91
C LEU A 111 10.46 3.42 -11.37
N ALA A 112 10.93 2.42 -12.12
CA ALA A 112 11.02 2.58 -13.56
C ALA A 112 9.60 2.90 -14.08
N GLN A 113 9.34 4.19 -14.28
CA GLN A 113 8.09 4.75 -14.80
C GLN A 113 7.71 4.12 -16.14
N GLU A 114 8.71 3.52 -16.81
CA GLU A 114 8.63 2.77 -18.05
C GLU A 114 7.97 1.40 -17.89
N GLU A 115 8.10 0.74 -16.73
CA GLU A 115 7.58 -0.62 -16.49
C GLU A 115 6.12 -0.64 -16.01
N TRP A 116 5.67 0.43 -15.34
CA TRP A 116 4.33 0.53 -14.75
C TRP A 116 3.40 1.47 -15.53
N GLY A 117 3.90 2.08 -16.59
CA GLY A 117 3.25 3.17 -17.30
C GLY A 117 3.20 4.46 -16.47
N ALA A 118 2.39 5.42 -16.92
CA ALA A 118 2.15 6.63 -16.14
C ALA A 118 1.57 6.25 -14.76
N TRP A 119 2.24 6.66 -13.69
CA TRP A 119 1.76 6.61 -12.32
C TRP A 119 0.27 6.93 -12.26
N PRO A 120 -0.57 6.10 -11.61
CA PRO A 120 -1.97 6.45 -11.43
C PRO A 120 -2.02 7.83 -10.77
N SER A 121 -2.62 8.82 -11.42
CA SER A 121 -2.68 10.21 -10.94
C SER A 121 -3.21 10.29 -9.50
N GLN A 122 -4.08 9.36 -9.14
CA GLN A 122 -4.59 9.15 -7.80
C GLN A 122 -3.50 8.81 -6.79
N PHE A 123 -2.52 7.97 -7.12
CA PHE A 123 -1.40 7.68 -6.24
C PHE A 123 -0.58 8.93 -5.96
N MET A 124 -0.18 9.67 -7.01
CA MET A 124 0.60 10.88 -6.84
C MET A 124 -0.14 11.95 -6.02
N ALA A 125 -1.46 12.04 -6.15
CA ALA A 125 -2.27 12.92 -5.30
C ALA A 125 -2.18 12.52 -3.81
N LYS A 126 -2.22 11.22 -3.50
CA LYS A 126 -2.11 10.72 -2.13
C LYS A 126 -0.72 10.92 -1.53
N VAL A 127 0.34 10.69 -2.31
CA VAL A 127 1.70 10.97 -1.83
C VAL A 127 1.88 12.45 -1.57
N ARG A 128 1.38 13.34 -2.44
CA ARG A 128 1.40 14.79 -2.17
C ARG A 128 0.65 15.15 -0.89
N ASN A 129 -0.51 14.52 -0.65
CA ASN A 129 -1.26 14.70 0.60
C ASN A 129 -0.44 14.20 1.81
N PHE A 130 0.23 13.05 1.69
CA PHE A 130 1.13 12.54 2.73
C PHE A 130 2.28 13.52 3.03
N VAL A 131 2.99 13.97 2.00
CA VAL A 131 4.10 14.94 2.13
C VAL A 131 3.62 16.28 2.68
N TRP A 132 2.40 16.70 2.36
CA TRP A 132 1.81 17.91 2.94
C TRP A 132 1.60 17.80 4.45
N VAL A 133 1.21 16.61 4.93
CA VAL A 133 0.95 16.33 6.35
C VAL A 133 2.23 16.04 7.13
N TYR A 134 3.19 15.37 6.49
CA TYR A 134 4.51 15.03 7.02
C TYR A 134 5.61 15.65 6.14
N PRO A 135 5.83 16.98 6.20
CA PRO A 135 6.79 17.66 5.34
C PRO A 135 8.24 17.14 5.48
N GLU A 136 8.58 16.61 6.65
CA GLU A 136 9.86 15.98 6.95
C GLU A 136 10.12 14.72 6.12
N SER A 137 9.06 14.02 5.67
CA SER A 137 9.18 12.81 4.86
C SER A 137 9.65 13.11 3.42
N ARG A 138 9.56 14.37 2.96
CA ARG A 138 9.87 14.78 1.59
C ARG A 138 11.23 14.28 1.09
N GLY A 139 12.26 14.39 1.93
CA GLY A 139 13.61 13.95 1.57
C GLY A 139 13.63 12.46 1.23
N ALA A 140 12.95 11.65 2.04
CA ALA A 140 12.88 10.21 1.82
C ALA A 140 12.16 9.83 0.51
N TRP A 141 11.10 10.56 0.15
CA TRP A 141 10.44 10.38 -1.15
C TRP A 141 11.35 10.74 -2.33
N LYS A 142 12.11 11.83 -2.20
CA LYS A 142 13.08 12.23 -3.23
C LYS A 142 14.18 11.19 -3.39
N ASP A 143 14.69 10.65 -2.28
CA ASP A 143 15.76 9.65 -2.29
C ASP A 143 15.35 8.36 -3.03
N VAL A 144 14.06 8.02 -3.03
CA VAL A 144 13.55 6.88 -3.81
C VAL A 144 13.16 7.23 -5.25
N GLY A 145 13.34 8.48 -5.69
CA GLY A 145 13.06 8.92 -7.06
C GLY A 145 11.73 9.64 -7.28
N LEU A 146 11.00 10.00 -6.20
CA LEU A 146 9.76 10.77 -6.26
C LEU A 146 9.97 12.21 -5.80
N GLU A 147 10.18 13.12 -6.76
CA GLU A 147 10.32 14.54 -6.49
C GLU A 147 8.98 15.28 -6.59
N PHE A 148 8.72 16.17 -5.62
CA PHE A 148 7.50 16.97 -5.55
C PHE A 148 7.83 18.45 -5.53
N ASP A 149 7.56 19.13 -6.63
CA ASP A 149 7.38 20.58 -6.64
C ASP A 149 6.09 20.89 -5.86
N MET A 150 6.22 21.10 -4.54
CA MET A 150 5.12 21.75 -3.82
C MET A 150 5.13 23.21 -4.26
N VAL A 151 4.40 23.51 -5.33
CA VAL A 151 3.88 24.86 -5.51
C VAL A 151 3.01 25.11 -4.27
N ILE A 152 3.53 25.93 -3.35
CA ILE A 152 2.80 26.37 -2.18
C ILE A 152 1.64 27.21 -2.70
N TYR A 153 0.49 26.59 -2.94
CA TYR A 153 -0.75 27.31 -3.14
C TYR A 153 -1.12 27.92 -1.78
N LYS A 154 -0.60 29.12 -1.51
CA LYS A 154 -1.26 30.02 -0.57
C LYS A 154 -2.69 30.15 -1.06
N ARG A 155 -3.64 29.68 -0.24
CA ARG A 155 -5.07 29.80 -0.46
C ARG A 155 -5.40 31.20 -1.01
N GLY A 156 -5.92 31.24 -2.23
CA GLY A 156 -6.65 32.38 -2.76
C GLY A 156 -5.88 33.29 -3.72
N VAL A 157 -5.61 32.83 -4.94
CA VAL A 157 -5.92 33.60 -6.17
C VAL A 157 -6.17 32.57 -7.29
N ALA A 158 -7.34 32.65 -7.92
CA ALA A 158 -7.68 31.87 -9.11
C ALA A 158 -6.90 32.36 -10.33
N TYR A 159 -6.60 31.48 -11.29
CA TYR A 159 -6.50 31.92 -12.67
C TYR A 159 -7.17 30.90 -13.61
N GLU A 160 -8.14 31.41 -14.35
CA GLU A 160 -8.75 30.88 -15.56
C GLU A 160 -7.82 31.15 -16.77
N PRO A 161 -8.04 30.46 -17.90
CA PRO A 161 -7.07 29.61 -18.61
C PRO A 161 -5.85 30.30 -19.24
#